data_AF-A0A6P8HBX2-F1
#
_entry.id   AF-A0A6P8HBX2-F1
#
_cell.length_a   1.000
_cell.length_b   1.000
_cell.length_c   1.000
_cell.angle_alpha   90.00
_cell.angle_beta   90.00
_cell.angle_gamma   90.00
#
_symmetry.space_group_name_H-M   'P 1'
#
loop_
_entity.id
_entity.type
_entity.pdbx_description
1 polymer ?
#
loop_
_entity_poly.entity_id
_entity_poly.type
_entity_poly.pdbx_seq_one_letter_code
_entity_poly.pdbx_strand_id
1 'polypeptide(L)'
;MVVVMLMTIILPCILNITSAEDMKEVQETHELQLKKTYSQGNLETLMKHFKKWTGKDEPKILYFGDSAKSDIYPTKTIAKWDVAAVLEEMETEGMVTTSHNQLDEDDGSPKRKRPKLLELEVEEGKEEVLLSDQWGSLFTDNALLGQPCINGTANTAKHTDEPIKTEGHFYHEMDTFWGDLIRQCSTIAIPTADFITGLTKDHEFSTFSESFFGGFYPGVPKSLLID
;
A
#
# COMPACT_ATOMS: atom_id res chain seq x y z
N MET A 1 3.52 -20.78 -1.22
CA MET A 1 3.31 -20.21 0.12
C MET A 1 3.88 -18.81 0.09
N VAL A 2 2.99 -17.81 0.12
CA VAL A 2 3.33 -16.40 0.35
C VAL A 2 3.24 -16.21 1.86
N VAL A 3 4.29 -15.70 2.49
CA VAL A 3 4.25 -15.32 3.90
C VAL A 3 3.74 -13.90 3.95
N VAL A 4 2.57 -13.69 4.55
CA VAL A 4 1.98 -12.38 4.79
C VAL A 4 2.42 -11.93 6.17
N MET A 5 3.04 -10.76 6.28
CA MET A 5 3.59 -10.25 7.53
C MET A 5 3.09 -8.82 7.78
N LEU A 6 2.56 -8.58 8.97
CA LEU A 6 2.35 -7.25 9.56
C LEU A 6 3.37 -7.13 10.71
N MET A 7 4.49 -6.44 10.51
CA MET A 7 5.45 -6.15 11.58
C MET A 7 6.28 -4.92 11.22
N THR A 8 6.02 -3.80 11.89
CA THR A 8 6.83 -2.58 11.78
C THR A 8 8.32 -2.91 11.94
N ILE A 9 9.10 -2.68 10.88
CA ILE A 9 10.53 -3.03 10.84
C ILE A 9 11.31 -2.00 11.66
N ILE A 10 11.58 -2.31 12.93
CA ILE A 10 12.55 -1.59 13.77
C ILE A 10 13.74 -2.54 14.02
N LEU A 11 14.91 -2.23 13.44
CA LEU A 11 16.19 -2.86 13.76
C LEU A 11 16.76 -2.30 15.10
N PRO A 12 17.58 -3.04 15.89
CA PRO A 12 17.85 -4.48 15.91
C PRO A 12 17.56 -5.19 17.27
N CYS A 13 17.62 -6.53 17.23
CA CYS A 13 17.62 -7.58 18.30
C CYS A 13 16.30 -8.33 18.59
N ILE A 14 16.26 -9.67 18.43
CA ILE A 14 15.04 -10.46 18.71
C ILE A 14 14.98 -10.80 20.21
N LEU A 15 14.08 -10.17 20.95
CA LEU A 15 13.75 -10.43 22.35
C LEU A 15 12.49 -11.28 22.46
N ASN A 16 12.56 -12.40 23.18
CA ASN A 16 11.40 -13.25 23.44
C ASN A 16 10.57 -12.67 24.59
N ILE A 17 9.29 -12.34 24.35
CA ILE A 17 8.38 -11.85 25.40
C ILE A 17 7.56 -13.03 25.90
N THR A 18 7.87 -13.51 27.10
CA THR A 18 7.07 -14.51 27.81
C THR A 18 6.16 -13.83 28.83
N SER A 19 4.86 -13.80 28.55
CA SER A 19 3.77 -13.32 29.43
C SER A 19 3.85 -11.85 29.88
N ALA A 20 2.74 -11.12 29.69
CA ALA A 20 2.58 -9.73 30.12
C ALA A 20 2.55 -9.55 31.66
N GLU A 21 2.55 -10.65 32.44
CA GLU A 21 2.45 -10.61 33.90
C GLU A 21 3.81 -10.43 34.60
N ASP A 22 4.94 -10.67 33.90
CA ASP A 22 6.29 -10.47 34.44
C ASP A 22 7.18 -9.84 33.36
N MET A 23 7.27 -8.50 33.34
CA MET A 23 8.10 -7.70 32.41
C MET A 23 9.60 -7.90 32.64
N LYS A 24 10.11 -9.12 32.45
CA LYS A 24 11.55 -9.39 32.39
C LYS A 24 11.96 -9.57 30.93
N GLU A 25 12.83 -8.68 30.47
CA GLU A 25 13.50 -8.80 29.17
C GLU A 25 14.34 -10.09 29.17
N VAL A 26 14.03 -11.03 28.26
CA VAL A 26 14.68 -12.34 28.18
C VAL A 26 15.75 -12.35 27.08
N GLN A 27 16.77 -13.20 27.28
CA GLN A 27 17.91 -13.46 26.39
C GLN A 27 17.56 -13.59 24.90
N GLU A 28 18.52 -13.15 24.08
CA GLU A 28 18.58 -13.32 22.63
C GLU A 28 18.25 -14.77 22.24
N THR A 29 17.29 -14.94 21.33
CA THR A 29 16.84 -16.26 20.89
C THR A 29 17.30 -16.51 19.45
N HIS A 30 18.09 -17.58 19.24
CA HIS A 30 18.61 -17.95 17.92
C HIS A 30 17.63 -18.77 17.06
N GLU A 31 16.51 -19.20 17.63
CA GLU A 31 15.48 -19.96 16.91
C GLU A 31 14.05 -19.51 17.23
N LEU A 32 13.32 -19.09 16.20
CA LEU A 32 11.88 -18.83 16.29
C LEU A 32 11.12 -20.15 16.50
N GLN A 33 10.26 -20.20 17.52
CA GLN A 33 9.46 -21.34 17.93
C GLN A 33 7.97 -21.01 17.83
N LEU A 34 7.17 -22.02 17.52
CA LEU A 34 5.72 -21.89 17.43
C LEU A 34 5.12 -21.44 18.77
N LYS A 35 4.13 -20.55 18.73
CA LYS A 35 3.43 -19.98 19.90
C LYS A 35 4.29 -19.14 20.84
N LYS A 36 5.42 -18.59 20.36
CA LYS A 36 6.21 -17.59 21.08
C LYS A 36 6.06 -16.21 20.46
N THR A 37 6.21 -15.18 21.28
CA THR A 37 6.19 -13.77 20.86
C THR A 37 7.60 -13.22 20.88
N TYR A 38 7.94 -12.47 19.85
CA TYR A 38 9.25 -11.91 19.64
C TYR A 38 9.14 -10.39 19.46
N SER A 39 10.13 -9.65 19.94
CA SER A 39 10.23 -8.20 19.90
C SER A 39 11.57 -7.81 19.30
N GLN A 40 11.63 -6.67 18.61
CA GLN A 40 12.78 -6.22 17.81
C GLN A 40 13.28 -7.32 16.86
N GLY A 41 14.41 -7.13 16.16
CA GLY A 41 14.99 -8.19 15.34
C GLY A 41 15.84 -7.76 14.17
N ASN A 42 16.24 -8.74 13.37
CA ASN A 42 17.00 -8.51 12.16
C ASN A 42 16.40 -9.33 11.01
N LEU A 43 16.25 -8.67 9.87
CA LEU A 43 15.85 -9.24 8.59
C LEU A 43 16.64 -10.51 8.24
N GLU A 44 17.97 -10.53 8.44
CA GLU A 44 18.80 -11.70 8.07
C GLU A 44 18.37 -12.96 8.85
N THR A 45 18.15 -12.81 10.15
CA THR A 45 17.69 -13.90 11.03
C THR A 45 16.29 -14.35 10.64
N LEU A 46 15.39 -13.41 10.38
CA LEU A 46 14.04 -13.69 9.92
C LEU A 46 14.03 -14.48 8.60
N MET A 47 14.88 -14.09 7.65
CA MET A 47 15.03 -14.79 6.37
C MET A 47 15.58 -16.21 6.54
N LYS A 48 16.54 -16.43 7.45
CA LYS A 48 17.02 -17.80 7.78
C LYS A 48 15.88 -18.68 8.27
N HIS A 49 14.99 -18.15 9.11
CA HIS A 49 13.82 -18.89 9.57
C HIS A 49 12.81 -19.15 8.46
N PHE A 50 12.51 -18.17 7.61
CA PHE A 50 11.62 -18.37 6.47
C PHE A 50 12.14 -19.42 5.49
N LYS A 51 13.44 -19.43 5.19
CA LYS A 51 14.05 -20.49 4.37
C LYS A 51 13.86 -21.87 5.00
N LYS A 52 14.15 -21.97 6.31
CA LYS A 52 14.00 -23.23 7.08
C LYS A 52 12.55 -23.73 7.09
N TRP A 53 11.57 -22.86 7.32
CA TRP A 53 10.16 -23.24 7.45
C TRP A 53 9.47 -23.51 6.12
N THR A 54 9.82 -22.75 5.08
CA THR A 54 9.23 -22.90 3.75
C THR A 54 9.89 -24.00 2.93
N GLY A 55 11.12 -24.40 3.29
CA GLY A 55 11.95 -25.31 2.48
C GLY A 55 12.44 -24.70 1.17
N LYS A 56 12.29 -23.39 0.98
CA LYS A 56 12.71 -22.66 -0.22
C LYS A 56 13.96 -21.86 0.06
N ASP A 57 14.91 -21.86 -0.87
CA ASP A 57 16.09 -21.02 -0.74
C ASP A 57 15.75 -19.53 -0.91
N GLU A 58 14.78 -19.21 -1.77
CA GLU A 58 14.30 -17.84 -1.98
C GLU A 58 12.77 -17.77 -1.75
N PRO A 59 12.32 -17.58 -0.49
CA PRO A 59 10.91 -17.40 -0.22
C PRO A 59 10.43 -16.03 -0.72
N LYS A 60 9.34 -16.02 -1.49
CA LYS A 60 8.64 -14.79 -1.89
C LYS A 60 7.76 -14.30 -0.76
N ILE A 61 7.89 -13.02 -0.43
CA ILE A 61 7.26 -12.39 0.74
C ILE A 61 6.51 -11.16 0.24
N LEU A 62 5.27 -11.02 0.72
CA LEU A 62 4.44 -9.83 0.51
C LEU A 62 4.20 -9.21 1.89
N TYR A 63 4.66 -7.99 2.06
CA TYR A 63 4.55 -7.24 3.30
C TYR A 63 3.43 -6.22 3.21
N PHE A 64 2.65 -6.06 4.28
CA PHE A 64 1.58 -5.07 4.37
C PHE A 64 1.98 -3.99 5.35
N GLY A 65 1.91 -2.74 4.90
CA GLY A 65 2.27 -1.60 5.73
C GLY A 65 1.65 -0.30 5.26
N ASP A 66 1.39 0.57 6.21
CA ASP A 66 0.75 1.88 6.06
C ASP A 66 1.77 3.02 6.04
N SER A 67 2.87 2.88 6.78
CA SER A 67 3.90 3.91 6.84
C SER A 67 4.86 3.86 5.66
N ALA A 68 4.80 4.90 4.82
CA ALA A 68 5.75 5.14 3.75
C ALA A 68 7.23 5.02 4.20
N LYS A 69 7.54 5.51 5.39
CA LYS A 69 8.90 5.62 5.91
C LYS A 69 9.41 4.35 6.60
N SER A 70 8.62 3.74 7.48
CA SER A 70 9.06 2.60 8.31
C SER A 70 8.75 1.25 7.68
N ASP A 71 7.79 1.22 6.77
CA ASP A 71 7.26 -0.02 6.23
C ASP A 71 7.53 -0.12 4.74
N ILE A 72 7.01 0.80 3.94
CA ILE A 72 7.06 0.72 2.47
C ILE A 72 8.51 0.83 1.95
N TYR A 73 9.18 1.95 2.22
CA TYR A 73 10.53 2.21 1.72
C TYR A 73 11.58 1.17 2.14
N PRO A 74 11.76 0.84 3.43
CA PRO A 74 12.79 -0.12 3.86
C PRO A 74 12.46 -1.54 3.40
N THR A 75 11.19 -1.92 3.31
CA THR A 75 10.82 -3.26 2.82
C THR A 75 11.22 -3.44 1.36
N LYS A 76 11.00 -2.42 0.52
CA LYS A 76 11.43 -2.50 -0.88
C LYS A 76 12.95 -2.43 -1.04
N THR A 77 13.58 -1.47 -0.39
CA THR A 77 15.00 -1.14 -0.64
C THR A 77 15.98 -2.06 0.10
N ILE A 78 15.65 -2.43 1.34
CA ILE A 78 16.52 -3.25 2.19
C ILE A 78 16.11 -4.72 2.09
N ALA A 79 14.82 -5.03 2.28
CA ALA A 79 14.34 -6.42 2.28
C ALA A 79 14.10 -7.00 0.89
N LYS A 80 13.89 -6.15 -0.13
CA LYS A 80 13.57 -6.54 -1.51
C LYS A 80 12.33 -7.43 -1.60
N TRP A 81 11.37 -7.21 -0.71
CA TRP A 81 10.08 -7.91 -0.74
C TRP A 81 9.07 -7.14 -1.59
N ASP A 82 8.00 -7.83 -1.97
CA ASP A 82 6.82 -7.17 -2.51
C ASP A 82 6.08 -6.46 -1.38
N VAL A 83 5.49 -5.30 -1.69
CA VAL A 83 4.83 -4.44 -0.69
C VAL A 83 3.40 -4.16 -1.14
N ALA A 84 2.44 -4.41 -0.26
CA ALA A 84 1.09 -3.92 -0.35
C ALA A 84 0.95 -2.72 0.58
N ALA A 85 0.94 -1.51 0.01
CA ALA A 85 0.70 -0.29 0.76
C ALA A 85 -0.76 -0.24 1.21
N VAL A 86 -0.99 0.03 2.49
CA VAL A 86 -2.33 0.20 3.08
C VAL A 86 -2.56 1.71 3.27
N LEU A 87 -3.40 2.30 2.44
CA LEU A 87 -3.56 3.75 2.31
C LEU A 87 -5.03 4.15 2.49
N GLU A 88 -5.42 4.53 3.71
CA GLU A 88 -6.79 4.97 4.01
C GLU A 88 -7.20 6.23 3.23
N GLU A 89 -6.22 6.99 2.73
CA GLU A 89 -6.41 8.15 1.87
C GLU A 89 -7.09 7.78 0.54
N MET A 90 -6.89 6.55 0.04
CA MET A 90 -7.59 6.08 -1.17
C MET A 90 -9.11 6.07 -0.96
N GLU A 91 -9.56 5.59 0.21
CA GLU A 91 -10.99 5.58 0.54
C GLU A 91 -11.51 6.98 0.81
N THR A 92 -10.71 7.78 1.51
CA THR A 92 -11.09 9.14 1.90
C THR A 92 -11.25 10.07 0.69
N GLU A 93 -10.26 10.14 -0.20
CA GLU A 93 -10.33 10.91 -1.45
C GLU A 93 -11.33 10.32 -2.47
N GLY A 94 -11.73 9.06 -2.24
CA GLY A 94 -12.58 8.28 -3.12
C GLY A 94 -11.81 7.67 -4.29
N MET A 95 -12.35 6.57 -4.82
CA MET A 95 -11.73 5.82 -5.92
C MET A 95 -12.64 5.73 -7.14
N VAL A 96 -12.03 5.59 -8.32
CA VAL A 96 -12.69 5.19 -9.56
C VAL A 96 -12.17 3.82 -9.98
N THR A 97 -13.09 2.87 -10.08
CA THR A 97 -12.78 1.48 -10.39
C THR A 97 -12.46 1.35 -11.88
N THR A 98 -11.26 0.83 -12.19
CA THR A 98 -10.75 0.55 -13.54
C THR A 98 -11.30 -0.77 -14.09
N SER A 99 -12.61 -1.01 -13.96
CA SER A 99 -13.22 -2.22 -14.52
C SER A 99 -14.68 -2.00 -14.86
N HIS A 100 -14.94 -1.96 -16.17
CA HIS A 100 -16.16 -2.52 -16.74
C HIS A 100 -16.34 -3.97 -16.25
N ASN A 101 -17.10 -4.16 -15.18
CA ASN A 101 -17.90 -5.36 -14.97
C ASN A 101 -19.32 -4.89 -14.65
N GLN A 102 -20.07 -4.67 -15.72
CA GLN A 102 -21.52 -4.41 -15.79
C GLN A 102 -21.95 -3.09 -15.13
N LEU A 103 -22.12 -2.01 -15.90
CA LEU A 103 -23.49 -1.64 -16.34
C LEU A 103 -24.47 -2.81 -16.15
N ASP A 104 -25.29 -2.72 -15.11
CA ASP A 104 -26.39 -3.63 -14.82
C ASP A 104 -27.35 -3.69 -16.03
N GLU A 105 -27.08 -4.56 -17.01
CA GLU A 105 -28.16 -5.23 -17.74
C GLU A 105 -28.52 -6.49 -16.95
N ASP A 106 -29.76 -6.52 -16.46
CA ASP A 106 -30.35 -7.56 -15.63
C ASP A 106 -30.46 -8.90 -16.37
N ASP A 107 -29.40 -9.72 -16.34
CA ASP A 107 -29.34 -11.03 -17.03
C ASP A 107 -29.55 -12.25 -16.11
N GLY A 108 -29.92 -12.03 -14.84
CA GLY A 108 -30.34 -13.11 -13.93
C GLY A 108 -29.25 -14.11 -13.52
N SER A 109 -27.97 -13.84 -13.75
CA SER A 109 -26.85 -14.66 -13.26
C SER A 109 -26.47 -14.36 -11.79
N PRO A 110 -25.80 -15.28 -11.05
CA PRO A 110 -25.58 -15.14 -9.61
C PRO A 110 -24.65 -13.95 -9.31
N LYS A 111 -25.22 -12.92 -8.68
CA LYS A 111 -24.55 -11.67 -8.32
C LYS A 111 -23.26 -11.97 -7.54
N ARG A 112 -22.10 -11.70 -8.16
CA ARG A 112 -20.83 -11.57 -7.43
C ARG A 112 -21.02 -10.45 -6.43
N LYS A 113 -20.59 -10.68 -5.18
CA LYS A 113 -20.69 -9.66 -4.13
C LYS A 113 -19.99 -8.40 -4.65
N ARG A 114 -20.76 -7.35 -4.94
CA ARG A 114 -20.24 -5.98 -4.92
C ARG A 114 -19.49 -5.87 -3.58
N PRO A 115 -18.28 -5.31 -3.51
CA PRO A 115 -17.83 -4.81 -2.23
C PRO A 115 -18.99 -3.97 -1.74
N LYS A 116 -19.58 -4.35 -0.59
CA LYS A 116 -20.40 -3.37 0.10
C LYS A 116 -19.44 -2.21 0.23
N LEU A 117 -19.75 -1.10 -0.43
CA LEU A 117 -19.54 0.19 0.20
C LEU A 117 -20.28 0.01 1.53
N LEU A 118 -19.58 -0.56 2.53
CA LEU A 118 -19.86 -0.12 3.86
C LEU A 118 -19.62 1.37 3.70
N GLU A 119 -20.66 2.17 3.84
CA GLU A 119 -20.49 3.40 4.60
C GLU A 119 -19.81 2.94 5.89
N LEU A 120 -18.50 2.78 5.83
CA LEU A 120 -17.66 2.82 7.00
C LEU A 120 -17.87 4.26 7.43
N GLU A 121 -18.55 4.43 8.56
CA GLU A 121 -18.63 5.72 9.23
C GLU A 121 -17.18 6.19 9.37
N VAL A 122 -16.74 7.08 8.47
CA VAL A 122 -15.45 7.73 8.61
C VAL A 122 -15.52 8.42 9.96
N GLU A 123 -14.60 8.04 10.84
CA GLU A 123 -14.58 8.53 12.21
C GLU A 123 -14.67 10.06 12.18
N GLU A 124 -15.70 10.61 12.85
CA GLU A 124 -16.07 12.02 12.77
C GLU A 124 -14.84 12.90 13.01
N GLY A 125 -14.40 13.64 11.97
CA GLY A 125 -13.22 14.51 12.00
C GLY A 125 -11.99 14.04 11.20
N LYS A 126 -11.91 12.77 10.75
CA LYS A 126 -10.82 12.32 9.87
C LYS A 126 -10.89 12.92 8.46
N GLU A 127 -12.11 13.13 7.96
CA GLU A 127 -12.35 13.81 6.68
C GLU A 127 -11.75 15.23 6.68
N GLU A 128 -11.80 15.96 7.79
CA GLU A 128 -11.27 17.34 7.85
C GLU A 128 -9.75 17.41 7.72
N VAL A 129 -9.03 16.34 8.07
CA VAL A 129 -7.56 16.26 7.97
C VAL A 129 -7.13 15.65 6.64
N LEU A 130 -7.78 14.56 6.23
CA LEU A 130 -7.45 13.80 5.03
C LEU A 130 -7.99 14.45 3.73
N LEU A 131 -9.12 15.15 3.81
CA LEU A 131 -9.69 15.98 2.74
C LEU A 131 -9.46 17.46 2.99
N SER A 132 -8.52 17.82 3.87
CA SER A 132 -8.29 19.21 4.23
C SER A 132 -7.85 20.00 3.00
N ASP A 133 -8.66 20.97 2.58
CA ASP A 133 -8.31 21.98 1.59
C ASP A 133 -7.01 22.74 1.94
N GLN A 134 -6.54 22.62 3.18
CA GLN A 134 -5.28 23.21 3.65
C GLN A 134 -4.03 22.50 3.13
N TRP A 135 -4.09 21.18 2.91
CA TRP A 135 -2.91 20.35 2.61
C TRP A 135 -2.94 19.69 1.23
N GLY A 136 -4.11 19.62 0.60
CA GLY A 136 -4.26 19.02 -0.73
C GLY A 136 -4.28 17.48 -0.70
N SER A 137 -4.15 16.87 -1.87
CA SER A 137 -4.17 15.41 -1.99
C SER A 137 -2.85 14.79 -1.54
N LEU A 138 -2.92 13.54 -1.06
CA LEU A 138 -1.72 12.74 -0.84
C LEU A 138 -0.94 12.50 -2.13
N PHE A 139 -1.64 12.40 -3.28
CA PHE A 139 -1.05 11.95 -4.54
C PHE A 139 -0.71 13.09 -5.49
N THR A 140 -1.44 14.21 -5.43
CA THR A 140 -1.28 15.34 -6.35
C THR A 140 -1.24 16.70 -5.65
N ASP A 141 -0.41 17.60 -6.16
CA ASP A 141 -0.39 19.02 -5.78
C ASP A 141 -1.04 19.89 -6.87
N ASN A 142 -2.15 20.53 -6.52
CA ASN A 142 -2.87 21.46 -7.39
C ASN A 142 -2.05 22.69 -7.79
N ALA A 143 -0.92 22.97 -7.14
CA ALA A 143 -0.04 24.10 -7.47
C ALA A 143 0.52 24.03 -8.91
N LEU A 144 0.61 22.84 -9.51
CA LEU A 144 1.08 22.68 -10.89
C LEU A 144 -0.01 22.90 -11.95
N LEU A 145 -1.29 22.97 -11.55
CA LEU A 145 -2.44 22.98 -12.47
C LEU A 145 -2.94 24.38 -12.85
N GLY A 146 -2.26 25.47 -12.49
CA GLY A 146 -2.82 26.80 -12.79
C GLY A 146 -1.95 28.06 -12.65
N GLN A 147 -0.66 28.00 -12.32
CA GLN A 147 0.18 29.21 -12.32
C GLN A 147 1.58 28.96 -12.92
N PRO A 148 2.08 29.83 -13.83
CA PRO A 148 3.48 29.78 -14.22
C PRO A 148 4.32 30.10 -12.98
N CYS A 149 5.15 29.15 -12.57
CA CYS A 149 6.05 29.27 -11.43
C CYS A 149 6.95 30.51 -11.61
N ILE A 150 6.65 31.56 -10.84
CA ILE A 150 7.48 32.75 -10.75
C ILE A 150 8.64 32.40 -9.81
N ASN A 151 9.84 32.32 -10.39
CA ASN A 151 11.16 32.26 -9.75
C ASN A 151 11.67 30.88 -9.28
N GLY A 152 12.14 30.12 -10.26
CA GLY A 152 13.47 29.49 -10.29
C GLY A 152 14.10 28.94 -9.01
N THR A 153 13.97 27.62 -8.84
CA THR A 153 15.11 26.69 -8.66
C THR A 153 14.63 25.31 -9.06
N ALA A 154 14.84 24.94 -10.32
CA ALA A 154 14.50 23.62 -10.84
C ALA A 154 15.62 22.63 -10.48
N ASN A 155 15.28 21.58 -9.73
CA ASN A 155 15.99 20.31 -9.69
C ASN A 155 15.02 19.21 -9.23
N THR A 156 14.06 18.87 -10.08
CA THR A 156 13.38 17.58 -10.12
C THR A 156 12.99 17.32 -11.57
N ALA A 157 12.93 16.04 -11.94
CA ALA A 157 12.86 15.58 -13.32
C ALA A 157 11.73 16.25 -14.12
N LYS A 158 11.96 16.41 -15.43
CA LYS A 158 10.94 16.87 -16.38
C LYS A 158 9.76 15.89 -16.34
N HIS A 159 8.74 16.18 -15.52
CA HIS A 159 7.43 15.58 -15.71
C HIS A 159 6.91 16.04 -17.06
N THR A 160 6.48 15.08 -17.88
CA THR A 160 5.77 15.38 -19.12
C THR A 160 4.36 15.79 -18.72
N ASP A 161 4.00 17.06 -18.95
CA ASP A 161 2.66 17.61 -18.71
C ASP A 161 1.55 16.97 -19.58
N GLU A 162 1.81 15.81 -20.20
CA GLU A 162 0.82 15.11 -21.02
C GLU A 162 -0.02 14.15 -20.15
N PRO A 163 -1.36 14.29 -20.17
CA PRO A 163 -2.29 13.39 -19.49
C PRO A 163 -2.05 11.91 -19.82
N ILE A 164 -1.99 11.04 -18.80
CA ILE A 164 -1.84 9.61 -19.02
C ILE A 164 -3.23 9.02 -19.29
N LYS A 165 -3.43 8.52 -20.52
CA LYS A 165 -4.68 7.87 -20.91
C LYS A 165 -4.69 6.40 -20.49
N THR A 166 -5.56 6.04 -19.55
CA THR A 166 -5.79 4.65 -19.13
C THR A 166 -7.29 4.38 -19.15
N GLU A 167 -7.71 3.34 -19.88
CA GLU A 167 -9.11 2.85 -19.90
C GLU A 167 -10.19 3.90 -20.20
N GLY A 168 -9.86 4.93 -21.00
CA GLY A 168 -10.82 5.97 -21.40
C GLY A 168 -10.85 7.18 -20.46
N HIS A 169 -10.16 7.12 -19.33
CA HIS A 169 -9.94 8.25 -18.44
C HIS A 169 -8.54 8.85 -18.64
N PHE A 170 -8.42 10.14 -18.35
CA PHE A 170 -7.16 10.86 -18.32
C PHE A 170 -6.76 11.03 -16.85
N TYR A 171 -5.49 10.78 -16.55
CA TYR A 171 -4.98 10.87 -15.18
C TYR A 171 -3.77 11.81 -15.09
N HIS A 172 -3.68 12.52 -13.97
CA HIS A 172 -2.47 13.20 -13.51
C HIS A 172 -1.49 12.16 -12.97
N GLU A 173 -0.21 12.30 -13.32
CA GLU A 173 0.85 11.56 -12.63
C GLU A 173 0.91 11.99 -11.16
N MET A 174 1.30 11.08 -10.26
CA MET A 174 1.60 11.46 -8.88
C MET A 174 2.81 12.39 -8.87
N ASP A 175 2.64 13.61 -8.36
CA ASP A 175 3.67 14.65 -8.35
C ASP A 175 4.10 15.04 -6.92
N THR A 176 3.42 14.51 -5.91
CA THR A 176 3.86 14.62 -4.53
C THR A 176 5.01 13.65 -4.26
N PHE A 177 5.89 14.04 -3.33
CA PHE A 177 6.97 13.16 -2.88
C PHE A 177 6.45 11.81 -2.36
N TRP A 178 5.34 11.82 -1.60
CA TRP A 178 4.78 10.61 -1.02
C TRP A 178 4.11 9.72 -2.06
N GLY A 179 3.36 10.29 -3.00
CA GLY A 179 2.78 9.55 -4.11
C GLY A 179 3.85 8.85 -4.95
N ASP A 180 4.90 9.58 -5.35
CA ASP A 180 6.00 8.99 -6.13
C ASP A 180 6.76 7.90 -5.35
N LEU A 181 7.03 8.10 -4.05
CA LEU A 181 7.66 7.09 -3.20
C LEU A 181 6.79 5.83 -3.06
N ILE A 182 5.49 5.99 -2.83
CA ILE A 182 4.52 4.88 -2.74
C ILE A 182 4.54 4.09 -4.05
N ARG A 183 4.43 4.78 -5.20
CA ARG A 183 4.44 4.15 -6.53
C ARG A 183 5.72 3.36 -6.79
N GLN A 184 6.88 3.93 -6.46
CA GLN A 184 8.17 3.28 -6.72
C GLN A 184 8.46 2.12 -5.76
N CYS A 185 8.01 2.22 -4.51
CA CYS A 185 8.34 1.26 -3.47
C CYS A 185 7.27 0.18 -3.25
N SER A 186 6.05 0.38 -3.75
CA SER A 186 4.94 -0.57 -3.56
C SER A 186 4.72 -1.43 -4.80
N THR A 187 4.26 -2.65 -4.59
CA THR A 187 3.78 -3.51 -5.67
C THR A 187 2.32 -3.19 -5.99
N ILE A 188 1.50 -3.05 -4.94
CA ILE A 188 0.11 -2.61 -4.99
C ILE A 188 -0.20 -1.64 -3.84
N ALA A 189 -1.27 -0.87 -3.97
CA ALA A 189 -1.86 -0.04 -2.94
C ALA A 189 -3.34 -0.41 -2.76
N ILE A 190 -3.76 -0.60 -1.51
CA ILE A 190 -5.13 -0.94 -1.12
C ILE A 190 -5.59 -0.01 0.02
N PRO A 191 -6.88 0.33 0.13
CA PRO A 191 -7.35 1.19 1.21
C PRO A 191 -7.21 0.51 2.56
N THR A 192 -7.71 -0.72 2.64
CA THR A 192 -7.66 -1.57 3.83
C THR A 192 -7.48 -3.02 3.41
N ALA A 193 -7.02 -3.87 4.34
CA ALA A 193 -6.84 -5.29 4.07
C ALA A 193 -8.15 -6.01 3.69
N ASP A 194 -9.30 -5.48 4.12
CA ASP A 194 -10.62 -6.09 3.87
C ASP A 194 -10.94 -6.21 2.37
N PHE A 195 -10.46 -5.27 1.55
CA PHE A 195 -10.65 -5.27 0.10
C PHE A 195 -10.07 -6.52 -0.60
N ILE A 196 -9.08 -7.18 0.01
CA ILE A 196 -8.45 -8.36 -0.57
C ILE A 196 -8.88 -9.68 0.10
N THR A 197 -9.53 -9.63 1.27
CA THR A 197 -9.95 -10.83 2.00
C THR A 197 -10.96 -11.70 1.24
N GLY A 198 -11.78 -11.08 0.39
CA GLY A 198 -12.83 -11.74 -0.39
C GLY A 198 -12.37 -12.30 -1.73
N LEU A 199 -11.10 -12.11 -2.11
CA LEU A 199 -10.59 -12.50 -3.42
C LEU A 199 -10.26 -13.99 -3.50
N THR A 200 -10.31 -14.52 -4.72
CA THR A 200 -9.85 -15.87 -5.01
C THR A 200 -8.34 -15.96 -4.86
N LYS A 201 -7.82 -17.13 -4.48
CA LYS A 201 -6.36 -17.35 -4.30
C LYS A 201 -5.54 -17.09 -5.57
N ASP A 202 -6.16 -17.27 -6.73
CA ASP A 202 -5.55 -17.10 -8.05
C ASP A 202 -5.90 -15.72 -8.66
N HIS A 203 -6.36 -14.76 -7.85
CA HIS A 203 -6.60 -13.41 -8.31
C HIS A 203 -5.27 -12.75 -8.70
N GLU A 204 -5.22 -12.19 -9.90
CA GLU A 204 -4.07 -11.45 -10.41
C GLU A 204 -4.32 -9.95 -10.22
N PHE A 205 -3.38 -9.30 -9.54
CA PHE A 205 -3.38 -7.86 -9.38
C PHE A 205 -2.58 -7.22 -10.51
N SER A 206 -3.11 -6.14 -11.07
CA SER A 206 -2.28 -5.19 -11.80
C SER A 206 -1.33 -4.51 -10.80
N THR A 207 -0.12 -4.14 -11.26
CA THR A 207 0.94 -3.62 -10.37
C THR A 207 1.48 -2.27 -10.85
N PHE A 208 2.11 -1.51 -9.94
CA PHE A 208 2.81 -0.26 -10.31
C PHE A 208 3.99 -0.46 -11.25
N SER A 209 4.48 -1.70 -11.39
CA SER A 209 5.54 -2.03 -12.35
C SER A 209 5.03 -2.16 -13.79
N GLU A 210 3.73 -2.44 -13.97
CA GLU A 210 3.10 -2.66 -15.27
C GLU A 210 2.52 -1.36 -15.83
N SER A 211 1.94 -0.52 -14.96
CA SER A 211 1.45 0.80 -15.34
C SER A 211 1.47 1.78 -14.16
N PHE A 212 1.49 3.08 -14.46
CA PHE A 212 1.56 4.15 -13.45
C PHE A 212 0.43 4.10 -12.42
N PHE A 213 -0.76 3.65 -12.82
CA PHE A 213 -1.95 3.58 -11.95
C PHE A 213 -2.41 2.16 -11.69
N GLY A 214 -1.78 1.17 -12.33
CA GLY A 214 -2.22 -0.22 -12.27
C GLY A 214 -2.08 -0.86 -10.90
N GLY A 215 -1.22 -0.33 -10.03
CA GLY A 215 -1.04 -0.85 -8.67
C GLY A 215 -2.15 -0.48 -7.70
N PHE A 216 -3.08 0.41 -8.06
CA PHE A 216 -4.21 0.74 -7.19
C PHE A 216 -5.32 -0.30 -7.29
N TYR A 217 -5.76 -0.79 -6.14
CA TYR A 217 -6.88 -1.72 -6.05
C TYR A 217 -7.81 -1.31 -4.89
N PRO A 218 -9.15 -1.29 -5.07
CA PRO A 218 -9.91 -1.73 -6.24
C PRO A 218 -10.03 -0.67 -7.36
N GLY A 219 -9.50 0.53 -7.16
CA GLY A 219 -9.60 1.62 -8.12
C GLY A 219 -8.61 2.73 -7.82
N VAL A 220 -8.43 3.60 -8.80
CA VAL A 220 -7.49 4.74 -8.75
C VAL A 220 -8.11 5.87 -7.93
N PRO A 221 -7.36 6.53 -7.02
CA PRO A 221 -7.82 7.73 -6.32
C PRO A 221 -8.38 8.81 -7.26
N LYS A 222 -9.48 9.46 -6.87
CA LYS A 222 -10.14 10.50 -7.68
C LYS A 222 -9.28 11.74 -7.89
N SER A 223 -8.41 12.07 -6.94
CA SER A 223 -7.44 13.16 -7.03
C SER A 223 -6.49 13.05 -8.23
N LEU A 224 -6.33 11.85 -8.78
CA LEU A 224 -5.52 11.60 -9.97
C LEU A 224 -6.32 11.72 -11.26
N LEU A 225 -7.64 11.90 -11.23
CA LEU A 225 -8.45 12.04 -12.45
C LEU A 225 -8.39 13.45 -13.02
N ILE A 226 -8.34 13.51 -14.35
CA ILE A 226 -8.49 14.73 -15.13
C ILE A 226 -9.92 14.71 -15.69
N ASP A 227 -10.81 15.51 -15.10
CA ASP A 227 -12.17 15.76 -15.58
C ASP A 227 -12.22 16.78 -16.73
#